data_AF-A0A1E3NDU4-F1
#
_entry.id   AF-A0A1E3NDU4-F1
#
_cell.length_a   1.000
_cell.length_b   1.000
_cell.length_c   1.000
_cell.angle_alpha   90.00
_cell.angle_beta   90.00
_cell.angle_gamma   90.00
#
_symmetry.space_group_name_H-M   'P 1'
#
loop_
_entity.id
_entity.type
_entity.pdbx_description
1 polymer ?
#
loop_
_entity_poly.entity_id
_entity_poly.type
_entity_poly.pdbx_seq_one_letter_code
_entity_poly.pdbx_strand_id
1 'polypeptide(L)'
;ETYGIYKFLISMLRGLYRSSDSVEALEPLRAKFDEQHDRLYDFYAQCTAVRYLSTLITIPKLPFDAPTLADEQKSVSPLIEQGIVQTPADYANEQQKRNSEAQQLAQQQLLLDQAQRQAQGRVAELERDILALKGQYDSDQLMLRSYDEKLQVLETELRTTSETAGEQLAAKEQQLTFLQEQIDYWKNKYESLAKLYSQLRAEHLDLLAKSKKIQQKAASAQEAVERRERMEREMKAKNVELADLIKERDRAKLELERVKTGSKGQFESLQLAKDELEQKLATLERAQSANLTAVFNQHKNEVEQLQQKL
;
A
#
# COMPACT_ATOMS: atom_id res chain seq x y z
N GLU A 1 26.42 43.35 -11.18
CA GLU A 1 26.68 43.98 -12.50
C GLU A 1 25.52 44.81 -13.03
N THR A 2 24.28 44.27 -13.08
CA THR A 2 23.07 44.90 -13.65
C THR A 2 22.89 46.40 -13.34
N TYR A 3 23.03 46.83 -12.08
CA TYR A 3 22.91 48.25 -11.70
C TYR A 3 23.97 49.17 -12.35
N GLY A 4 25.16 48.64 -12.67
CA GLY A 4 26.19 49.36 -13.43
C GLY A 4 25.80 49.56 -14.89
N ILE A 5 25.18 48.54 -15.51
CA ILE A 5 24.63 48.62 -16.88
C ILE A 5 23.50 49.65 -16.93
N TYR A 6 22.57 49.61 -15.97
CA TYR A 6 21.50 50.60 -15.82
C TYR A 6 22.05 52.04 -15.73
N LYS A 7 23.07 52.29 -14.88
CA LYS A 7 23.72 53.60 -14.78
C LYS A 7 24.42 54.02 -16.07
N PHE A 8 25.05 53.09 -16.79
CA PHE A 8 25.68 53.36 -18.09
C PHE A 8 24.64 53.77 -19.14
N LEU A 9 23.51 53.06 -19.24
CA LEU A 9 22.44 53.38 -20.18
C LEU A 9 21.84 54.79 -19.95
N ILE A 10 21.62 55.19 -18.69
CA ILE A 10 21.21 56.58 -18.37
C ILE A 10 22.25 57.59 -18.88
N SER A 11 23.54 57.32 -18.67
CA SER A 11 24.61 58.21 -19.12
C SER A 11 24.70 58.28 -20.65
N MET A 12 24.44 57.16 -21.35
CA MET A 12 24.42 57.09 -22.81
C MET A 12 23.22 57.86 -23.38
N LEU A 13 22.02 57.65 -22.84
CA LEU A 13 20.81 58.38 -23.27
C LEU A 13 20.96 59.89 -23.05
N ARG A 14 21.50 60.32 -21.90
CA ARG A 14 21.85 61.73 -21.64
C ARG A 14 22.90 62.28 -22.61
N GLY A 15 23.79 61.45 -23.12
CA GLY A 15 24.71 61.81 -24.20
C GLY A 15 23.98 62.03 -25.53
N LEU A 16 23.16 61.06 -25.94
CA LEU A 16 22.40 61.08 -27.19
C LEU A 16 21.41 62.26 -27.26
N TYR A 17 20.66 62.52 -26.19
CA TYR A 17 19.76 63.69 -26.07
C TYR A 17 20.51 65.04 -26.04
N ARG A 18 21.84 65.06 -25.86
CA ARG A 18 22.69 66.26 -25.95
C ARG A 18 23.45 66.39 -27.26
N SER A 19 23.43 65.34 -28.10
CA SER A 19 24.16 65.29 -29.39
C SER A 19 23.24 65.10 -30.60
N SER A 20 21.92 65.23 -30.42
CA SER A 20 20.91 65.01 -31.47
C SER A 20 19.85 66.10 -31.40
N ASP A 21 19.70 66.86 -32.47
CA ASP A 21 18.66 67.90 -32.61
C ASP A 21 17.25 67.28 -32.77
N SER A 22 17.18 66.01 -33.18
CA SER A 22 15.94 65.28 -33.44
C SER A 22 15.43 64.53 -32.21
N VAL A 23 14.91 65.28 -31.23
CA VAL A 23 14.34 64.76 -29.96
C VAL A 23 13.31 63.64 -30.18
N GLU A 24 12.48 63.78 -31.21
CA GLU A 24 11.41 62.83 -31.62
C GLU A 24 11.97 61.45 -32.02
N ALA A 25 13.12 61.40 -32.71
CA ALA A 25 13.74 60.14 -33.14
C ALA A 25 14.28 59.29 -31.97
N LEU A 26 14.43 59.87 -30.78
CA LEU A 26 14.88 59.18 -29.57
C LEU A 26 13.72 58.67 -28.69
N GLU A 27 12.48 59.09 -28.94
CA GLU A 27 11.29 58.65 -28.19
C GLU A 27 11.14 57.11 -28.13
N PRO A 28 11.20 56.32 -29.22
CA PRO A 28 11.03 54.87 -29.15
C PRO A 28 12.18 54.15 -28.43
N LEU A 29 13.34 54.79 -28.29
CA LEU A 29 14.45 54.27 -27.48
C LEU A 29 14.25 54.61 -25.99
N ARG A 30 13.73 55.80 -25.69
CA ARG A 30 13.32 56.19 -24.33
C ARG A 30 12.19 55.29 -23.82
N ALA A 31 11.11 55.09 -24.60
CA ALA A 31 9.97 54.26 -24.18
C ALA A 31 10.40 52.83 -23.83
N LYS A 32 11.36 52.25 -24.57
CA LYS A 32 11.97 50.95 -24.26
C LYS A 32 12.84 50.99 -23.00
N PHE A 33 13.57 52.08 -22.75
CA PHE A 33 14.34 52.24 -21.51
C PHE A 33 13.42 52.35 -20.29
N ASP A 34 12.35 53.15 -20.39
CA ASP A 34 11.36 53.33 -19.32
C ASP A 34 10.66 51.98 -19.02
N GLU A 35 10.27 51.20 -20.04
CA GLU A 35 9.72 49.84 -19.84
C GLU A 35 10.71 48.86 -19.15
N GLN A 36 12.01 48.92 -19.47
CA GLN A 36 13.01 48.09 -18.79
C GLN A 36 13.38 48.61 -17.39
N HIS A 37 13.14 49.89 -17.08
CA HIS A 37 13.28 50.43 -15.73
C HIS A 37 12.22 49.82 -14.81
N ASP A 38 10.95 49.82 -15.20
CA ASP A 38 9.84 49.27 -14.41
C ASP A 38 10.05 47.78 -14.11
N ARG A 39 10.39 47.00 -15.13
CA ARG A 39 10.71 45.56 -14.99
C ARG A 39 11.89 45.31 -14.03
N LEU A 40 12.90 46.18 -14.03
CA LEU A 40 14.06 46.07 -13.15
C LEU A 40 13.75 46.53 -11.72
N TYR A 41 12.84 47.51 -11.55
CA TYR A 41 12.32 47.94 -10.26
C TYR A 41 11.58 46.80 -9.56
N ASP A 42 10.62 46.17 -10.25
CA ASP A 42 9.87 45.01 -9.74
C ASP A 42 10.78 43.83 -9.39
N PHE A 43 11.76 43.53 -10.24
CA PHE A 43 12.75 42.48 -9.97
C PHE A 43 13.53 42.75 -8.67
N TYR A 44 14.01 43.98 -8.46
CA TYR A 44 14.72 44.34 -7.23
C TYR A 44 13.81 44.37 -5.99
N ALA A 45 12.53 44.74 -6.14
CA ALA A 45 11.54 44.62 -5.07
C ALA A 45 11.32 43.15 -4.66
N GLN A 46 11.17 42.25 -5.62
CA GLN A 46 11.02 40.80 -5.38
C GLN A 46 12.27 40.21 -4.73
N CYS A 47 13.48 40.53 -5.22
CA CYS A 47 14.73 40.08 -4.57
C CYS A 47 14.87 40.60 -3.13
N THR A 48 14.34 41.80 -2.82
CA THR A 48 14.35 42.37 -1.46
C THR A 48 13.42 41.62 -0.50
N ALA A 49 12.32 41.05 -0.99
CA ALA A 49 11.43 40.20 -0.19
C ALA A 49 12.06 38.84 0.19
N VAL A 50 13.04 38.35 -0.58
CA VAL A 50 13.71 37.08 -0.30
C VAL A 50 14.80 37.26 0.77
N ARG A 51 14.45 36.96 2.02
CA ARG A 51 15.32 37.11 3.22
C ARG A 51 16.74 36.58 3.02
N TYR A 52 16.91 35.41 2.38
CA TYR A 52 18.21 34.79 2.12
C TYR A 52 19.12 35.63 1.18
N LEU A 53 18.54 36.24 0.14
CA LEU A 53 19.29 37.12 -0.77
C LEU A 53 19.66 38.44 -0.08
N SER A 54 18.74 39.00 0.71
CA SER A 54 18.98 40.24 1.46
C SER A 54 20.14 40.17 2.47
N THR A 55 20.52 38.96 2.89
CA THR A 55 21.66 38.71 3.78
C THR A 55 22.98 38.38 3.05
N LEU A 56 22.94 38.09 1.75
CA LEU A 56 24.11 37.67 0.96
C LEU A 56 24.68 38.79 0.09
N ILE A 57 23.83 39.67 -0.45
CA ILE A 57 24.23 40.75 -1.36
C ILE A 57 23.45 42.03 -1.01
N THR A 58 24.13 43.18 -0.99
CA THR A 58 23.49 44.50 -0.85
C THR A 58 22.74 44.88 -2.13
N ILE A 59 21.41 44.77 -2.10
CA ILE A 59 20.53 45.10 -3.23
C ILE A 59 20.45 46.64 -3.40
N PRO A 60 20.78 47.20 -4.57
CA PRO A 60 20.62 48.64 -4.83
C PRO A 60 19.14 49.05 -4.85
N LYS A 61 18.81 50.18 -4.23
CA LYS A 61 17.47 50.78 -4.32
C LYS A 61 17.40 51.69 -5.55
N LEU A 62 16.47 51.42 -6.46
CA LEU A 62 16.15 52.29 -7.58
C LEU A 62 15.15 53.37 -7.15
N PRO A 63 15.13 54.55 -7.81
CA PRO A 63 14.02 55.50 -7.69
C PRO A 63 12.73 54.88 -8.24
N PHE A 64 11.58 55.43 -7.84
CA PHE A 64 10.26 54.99 -8.30
C PHE A 64 9.91 55.52 -9.71
N ASP A 65 10.38 56.73 -10.05
CA ASP A 65 10.17 57.35 -11.35
C ASP A 65 11.47 57.37 -12.17
N ALA A 66 11.35 57.18 -13.49
CA ALA A 66 12.45 57.27 -14.44
C ALA A 66 13.00 58.73 -14.52
N PRO A 67 14.33 58.94 -14.52
CA PRO A 67 14.91 60.27 -14.35
C PRO A 67 14.84 61.13 -15.63
N THR A 68 14.02 62.17 -15.61
CA THR A 68 13.80 63.17 -16.68
C THR A 68 15.09 63.62 -17.38
N LEU A 69 15.03 63.76 -18.71
CA LEU A 69 16.19 63.96 -19.60
C LEU A 69 16.26 65.35 -20.27
N ALA A 70 15.30 66.25 -19.99
CA ALA A 70 15.21 67.55 -20.64
C ALA A 70 15.89 68.69 -19.84
N ASP A 71 17.05 69.14 -20.29
CA ASP A 71 17.62 70.45 -19.97
C ASP A 71 17.29 71.41 -21.13
N GLU A 72 16.45 72.43 -20.94
CA GLU A 72 16.21 73.46 -21.97
C GLU A 72 17.38 74.44 -22.08
N GLN A 73 17.78 74.83 -23.31
CA GLN A 73 18.56 76.07 -23.51
C GLN A 73 18.38 76.71 -24.89
N LYS A 74 18.60 78.04 -24.97
CA LYS A 74 18.13 78.95 -26.03
C LYS A 74 19.26 79.49 -26.92
N SER A 75 19.00 79.59 -28.23
CA SER A 75 19.38 80.71 -29.11
C SER A 75 18.60 80.57 -30.44
N VAL A 76 17.78 81.52 -30.93
CA VAL A 76 17.98 82.95 -31.26
C VAL A 76 18.79 83.19 -32.55
N SER A 77 18.13 83.79 -33.55
CA SER A 77 18.57 84.21 -34.90
C SER A 77 19.30 85.59 -34.87
N PRO A 78 19.38 86.45 -35.92
CA PRO A 78 19.39 86.32 -37.41
C PRO A 78 20.56 87.14 -38.06
N LEU A 79 20.55 87.40 -39.41
CA LEU A 79 21.04 88.60 -40.19
C LEU A 79 21.05 88.28 -41.72
N ILE A 80 20.94 89.15 -42.77
CA ILE A 80 20.97 90.62 -43.01
C ILE A 80 22.42 91.16 -43.30
N GLU A 81 22.78 91.90 -44.38
CA GLU A 81 22.21 93.16 -44.96
C GLU A 81 22.47 93.44 -46.50
N GLN A 82 21.97 94.59 -47.00
CA GLN A 82 21.89 95.26 -48.33
C GLN A 82 23.12 95.54 -49.29
N GLY A 83 22.81 95.93 -50.55
CA GLY A 83 23.61 96.73 -51.54
C GLY A 83 23.07 96.61 -53.00
N ILE A 84 22.92 97.58 -53.93
CA ILE A 84 23.29 99.02 -54.18
C ILE A 84 24.69 99.23 -54.87
N VAL A 85 24.99 99.98 -55.96
CA VAL A 85 24.38 100.83 -57.07
C VAL A 85 25.14 102.18 -57.21
N GLN A 86 25.68 102.68 -58.34
CA GLN A 86 25.07 103.20 -59.62
C GLN A 86 25.95 102.95 -60.91
N THR A 87 25.86 103.83 -61.96
CA THR A 87 26.54 103.83 -63.29
C THR A 87 27.26 105.18 -63.59
N PRO A 88 28.09 105.32 -64.67
CA PRO A 88 27.65 105.79 -66.01
C PRO A 88 28.32 105.00 -67.19
N ALA A 89 27.74 104.84 -68.40
CA ALA A 89 27.40 105.81 -69.48
C ALA A 89 28.65 106.53 -70.06
N ASP A 90 28.97 106.55 -71.36
CA ASP A 90 28.20 106.27 -72.60
C ASP A 90 28.99 105.52 -73.70
N TYR A 91 28.78 104.21 -73.85
CA TYR A 91 29.11 103.42 -75.07
C TYR A 91 28.02 102.37 -75.39
N ALA A 92 26.83 102.50 -74.80
CA ALA A 92 25.95 101.36 -74.56
C ALA A 92 25.13 100.89 -75.78
N ASN A 93 24.53 101.82 -76.55
CA ASN A 93 23.33 101.55 -77.35
C ASN A 93 23.43 100.41 -78.38
N GLU A 94 24.56 100.23 -79.06
CA GLU A 94 24.69 99.18 -80.10
C GLU A 94 25.05 97.81 -79.53
N GLN A 95 25.92 97.74 -78.51
CA GLN A 95 26.14 96.50 -77.76
C GLN A 95 24.87 96.08 -77.04
N GLN A 96 24.10 97.04 -76.50
CA GLN A 96 22.89 96.80 -75.73
C GLN A 96 21.78 96.13 -76.55
N LYS A 97 21.68 96.36 -77.87
CA LYS A 97 20.75 95.61 -78.72
C LYS A 97 21.15 94.14 -78.88
N ARG A 98 22.39 93.84 -79.28
CA ARG A 98 22.87 92.43 -79.36
C ARG A 98 22.81 91.74 -78.00
N ASN A 99 23.16 92.44 -76.92
CA ASN A 99 23.05 91.92 -75.57
C ASN A 99 21.58 91.69 -75.17
N SER A 100 20.62 92.51 -75.62
CA SER A 100 19.19 92.28 -75.35
C SER A 100 18.62 91.07 -76.09
N GLU A 101 19.01 90.84 -77.35
CA GLU A 101 18.60 89.64 -78.11
C GLU A 101 19.28 88.38 -77.53
N ALA A 102 20.57 88.47 -77.19
CA ALA A 102 21.28 87.41 -76.49
C ALA A 102 20.71 87.13 -75.09
N GLN A 103 20.27 88.17 -74.36
CA GLN A 103 19.58 88.02 -73.07
C GLN A 103 18.20 87.39 -73.23
N GLN A 104 17.43 87.71 -74.27
CA GLN A 104 16.13 87.07 -74.53
C GLN A 104 16.29 85.58 -74.90
N LEU A 105 17.26 85.24 -75.76
CA LEU A 105 17.58 83.85 -76.07
C LEU A 105 18.12 83.10 -74.85
N ALA A 106 19.02 83.71 -74.07
CA ALA A 106 19.53 83.13 -72.83
C ALA A 106 18.43 82.98 -71.77
N GLN A 107 17.50 83.92 -71.65
CA GLN A 107 16.35 83.84 -70.74
C GLN A 107 15.38 82.73 -71.16
N GLN A 108 15.15 82.55 -72.47
CA GLN A 108 14.31 81.46 -72.98
C GLN A 108 14.99 80.09 -72.82
N GLN A 109 16.31 79.99 -73.04
CA GLN A 109 17.09 78.79 -72.73
C GLN A 109 17.12 78.50 -71.22
N LEU A 110 17.28 79.53 -70.37
CA LEU A 110 17.26 79.39 -68.91
C LEU A 110 15.88 78.92 -68.42
N LEU A 111 14.78 79.40 -69.02
CA LEU A 111 13.43 78.92 -68.71
C LEU A 111 13.24 77.45 -69.12
N LEU A 112 13.77 77.04 -70.28
CA LEU A 112 13.75 75.65 -70.74
C LEU A 112 14.61 74.74 -69.85
N ASP A 113 15.82 75.16 -69.48
CA ASP A 113 16.71 74.46 -68.56
C ASP A 113 16.10 74.38 -67.14
N GLN A 114 15.45 75.45 -66.66
CA GLN A 114 14.72 75.45 -65.39
C GLN A 114 13.54 74.47 -65.40
N ALA A 115 12.74 74.46 -66.48
CA ALA A 115 11.63 73.52 -66.64
C ALA A 115 12.13 72.07 -66.79
N GLN A 116 13.23 71.85 -67.52
CA GLN A 116 13.86 70.54 -67.68
C GLN A 116 14.45 70.04 -66.35
N ARG A 117 15.09 70.90 -65.56
CA ARG A 117 15.57 70.57 -64.20
C ARG A 117 14.42 70.27 -63.24
N GLN A 118 13.29 70.95 -63.33
CA GLN A 118 12.10 70.61 -62.54
C GLN A 118 11.49 69.26 -62.96
N ALA A 119 11.46 68.97 -64.26
CA ALA A 119 11.01 67.66 -64.75
C ALA A 119 11.95 66.53 -64.33
N GLN A 120 13.27 66.72 -64.50
CA GLN A 120 14.30 65.77 -64.04
C GLN A 120 14.31 65.61 -62.53
N GLY A 121 14.06 66.68 -61.76
CA GLY A 121 13.88 66.63 -60.31
C GLY A 121 12.75 65.69 -59.91
N ARG A 122 11.56 65.85 -60.50
CA ARG A 122 10.41 64.96 -60.24
C ARG A 122 10.65 63.52 -60.68
N VAL A 123 11.38 63.29 -61.78
CA VAL A 123 11.77 61.94 -62.19
C VAL A 123 12.74 61.33 -61.18
N ALA A 124 13.75 62.07 -60.71
CA ALA A 124 14.71 61.60 -59.70
C ALA A 124 14.08 61.41 -58.30
N GLU A 125 13.04 62.18 -57.97
CA GLU A 125 12.19 61.99 -56.78
C GLU A 125 11.42 60.66 -56.90
N LEU A 126 10.72 60.43 -58.01
CA LEU A 126 9.99 59.18 -58.25
C LEU A 126 10.91 57.95 -58.35
N GLU A 127 12.10 58.09 -58.94
CA GLU A 127 13.12 57.03 -58.97
C GLU A 127 13.64 56.71 -57.56
N ARG A 128 13.81 57.72 -56.69
CA ARG A 128 14.13 57.53 -55.27
C ARG A 128 13.00 56.84 -54.52
N ASP A 129 11.76 57.22 -54.73
CA ASP A 129 10.60 56.62 -54.08
C ASP A 129 10.43 55.15 -54.51
N ILE A 130 10.63 54.84 -55.80
CA ILE A 130 10.65 53.46 -56.31
C ILE A 130 11.80 52.64 -55.69
N LEU A 131 12.99 53.22 -55.55
CA LEU A 131 14.13 52.58 -54.86
C LEU A 131 13.86 52.35 -53.37
N ALA A 132 13.21 53.29 -52.69
CA ALA A 132 12.84 53.18 -51.28
C ALA A 132 11.76 52.11 -51.06
N LEU A 133 10.69 52.13 -51.86
CA LEU A 133 9.62 51.13 -51.83
C LEU A 133 10.15 49.74 -52.19
N LYS A 134 11.08 49.63 -53.15
CA LYS A 134 11.74 48.35 -53.44
C LYS A 134 12.61 47.88 -52.28
N GLY A 135 13.38 48.77 -51.64
CA GLY A 135 14.19 48.44 -50.47
C GLY A 135 13.34 47.97 -49.28
N GLN A 136 12.16 48.57 -49.07
CA GLN A 136 11.16 48.12 -48.10
C GLN A 136 10.63 46.73 -48.47
N TYR A 137 10.18 46.52 -49.72
CA TYR A 137 9.69 45.22 -50.19
C TYR A 137 10.74 44.10 -50.08
N ASP A 138 11.99 44.36 -50.48
CA ASP A 138 13.08 43.40 -50.38
C ASP A 138 13.41 43.08 -48.90
N SER A 139 13.29 44.06 -48.00
CA SER A 139 13.39 43.86 -46.54
C SER A 139 12.24 43.03 -45.98
N ASP A 140 11.00 43.31 -46.37
CA ASP A 140 9.82 42.58 -45.91
C ASP A 140 9.82 41.13 -46.42
N GLN A 141 10.29 40.89 -47.66
CA GLN A 141 10.50 39.55 -48.21
C GLN A 141 11.55 38.75 -47.42
N LEU A 142 12.65 39.38 -46.97
CA LEU A 142 13.64 38.75 -46.12
C LEU A 142 13.07 38.47 -44.70
N MET A 143 12.30 39.42 -44.17
CA MET A 143 11.63 39.28 -42.87
C MET A 143 10.64 38.10 -42.87
N LEU A 144 9.75 38.02 -43.86
CA LEU A 144 8.78 36.93 -44.05
C LEU A 144 9.47 35.56 -44.15
N ARG A 145 10.49 35.42 -45.01
CA ARG A 145 11.26 34.17 -45.13
C ARG A 145 11.90 33.76 -43.80
N SER A 146 12.39 34.73 -43.02
CA SER A 146 12.92 34.45 -41.68
C SER A 146 11.84 34.04 -40.67
N TYR A 147 10.56 34.31 -40.92
CA TYR A 147 9.46 33.79 -40.13
C TYR A 147 9.02 32.41 -40.62
N ASP A 148 8.95 32.17 -41.92
CA ASP A 148 8.68 30.84 -42.50
C ASP A 148 9.71 29.80 -42.03
N GLU A 149 11.00 30.14 -42.04
CA GLU A 149 12.08 29.28 -41.53
C GLU A 149 11.91 28.98 -40.03
N LYS A 150 11.58 29.99 -39.21
CA LYS A 150 11.33 29.81 -37.76
C LYS A 150 10.07 28.98 -37.49
N LEU A 151 9.01 29.17 -38.27
CA LEU A 151 7.79 28.37 -38.19
C LEU A 151 8.08 26.91 -38.56
N GLN A 152 8.81 26.66 -39.65
CA GLN A 152 9.21 25.31 -40.05
C GLN A 152 10.07 24.63 -38.96
N VAL A 153 11.04 25.35 -38.37
CA VAL A 153 11.82 24.82 -37.23
C VAL A 153 10.90 24.50 -36.05
N LEU A 154 10.05 25.42 -35.61
CA LEU A 154 9.11 25.21 -34.50
C LEU A 154 8.12 24.07 -34.76
N GLU A 155 7.65 23.89 -35.99
CA GLU A 155 6.82 22.74 -36.38
C GLU A 155 7.58 21.42 -36.28
N THR A 156 8.86 21.38 -36.70
CA THR A 156 9.70 20.19 -36.52
C THR A 156 10.08 19.91 -35.06
N GLU A 157 10.31 20.95 -34.24
CA GLU A 157 10.53 20.82 -32.79
C GLU A 157 9.26 20.34 -32.07
N LEU A 158 8.10 20.92 -32.38
CA LEU A 158 6.80 20.50 -31.84
C LEU A 158 6.49 19.05 -32.22
N ARG A 159 6.73 18.68 -33.48
CA ARG A 159 6.51 17.33 -33.99
C ARG A 159 7.44 16.31 -33.32
N THR A 160 8.75 16.56 -33.30
CA THR A 160 9.71 15.65 -32.66
C THR A 160 9.50 15.56 -31.15
N THR A 161 9.09 16.65 -30.49
CA THR A 161 8.65 16.64 -29.09
C THR A 161 7.39 15.79 -28.89
N SER A 162 6.41 15.90 -29.80
CA SER A 162 5.18 15.09 -29.77
C SER A 162 5.44 13.60 -30.02
N GLU A 163 6.33 13.27 -30.96
CA GLU A 163 6.75 11.89 -31.25
C GLU A 163 7.50 11.31 -30.03
N THR A 164 8.48 12.04 -29.49
CA THR A 164 9.23 11.66 -28.28
C THR A 164 8.32 11.49 -27.05
N ALA A 165 7.35 12.39 -26.86
CA ALA A 165 6.38 12.28 -25.77
C ALA A 165 5.45 11.07 -25.92
N GLY A 166 5.05 10.75 -27.16
CA GLY A 166 4.29 9.54 -27.48
C GLY A 166 5.06 8.26 -27.16
N GLU A 167 6.33 8.18 -27.56
CA GLU A 167 7.22 7.06 -27.21
C GLU A 167 7.42 6.91 -25.69
N GLN A 168 7.62 8.03 -24.98
CA GLN A 168 7.74 8.02 -23.52
C GLN A 168 6.45 7.56 -22.83
N LEU A 169 5.28 7.99 -23.32
CA LEU A 169 3.98 7.53 -22.81
C LEU A 169 3.79 6.03 -23.05
N ALA A 170 4.03 5.53 -24.27
CA ALA A 170 3.94 4.10 -24.57
C ALA A 170 4.90 3.25 -23.73
N ALA A 171 6.14 3.71 -23.52
CA ALA A 171 7.10 3.05 -22.62
C ALA A 171 6.64 3.07 -21.15
N LYS A 172 5.93 4.12 -20.71
CA LYS A 172 5.34 4.19 -19.36
C LYS A 172 4.11 3.30 -19.21
N GLU A 173 3.27 3.19 -20.24
CA GLU A 173 2.14 2.26 -20.26
C GLU A 173 2.63 0.80 -20.17
N GLN A 174 3.67 0.43 -20.93
CA GLN A 174 4.30 -0.89 -20.83
C GLN A 174 4.92 -1.17 -19.44
N GLN A 175 5.50 -0.15 -18.79
CA GLN A 175 5.98 -0.28 -17.41
C GLN A 175 4.82 -0.44 -16.41
N LEU A 176 3.70 0.26 -16.61
CA LEU A 176 2.52 0.17 -15.76
C LEU A 176 1.80 -1.19 -15.90
N THR A 177 1.61 -1.70 -17.11
CA THR A 177 0.99 -3.03 -17.32
C THR A 177 1.84 -4.14 -16.72
N PHE A 178 3.16 -4.13 -16.92
CA PHE A 178 4.08 -5.09 -16.31
C PHE A 178 4.09 -5.05 -14.77
N LEU A 179 4.02 -3.85 -14.18
CA LEU A 179 3.88 -3.70 -12.72
C LEU A 179 2.52 -4.20 -12.22
N GLN A 180 1.45 -3.98 -12.99
CA GLN A 180 0.10 -4.43 -12.63
C GLN A 180 -0.05 -5.96 -12.74
N GLU A 181 0.54 -6.58 -13.76
CA GLU A 181 0.67 -8.04 -13.86
C GLU A 181 1.45 -8.64 -12.69
N GLN A 182 2.54 -7.99 -12.24
CA GLN A 182 3.26 -8.41 -11.04
C GLN A 182 2.38 -8.28 -9.77
N ILE A 183 1.63 -7.20 -9.63
CA ILE A 183 0.72 -6.99 -8.49
C ILE A 183 -0.35 -8.10 -8.45
N ASP A 184 -0.99 -8.42 -9.58
CA ASP A 184 -1.99 -9.50 -9.63
C ASP A 184 -1.35 -10.89 -9.45
N TYR A 185 -0.13 -11.14 -9.95
CA TYR A 185 0.63 -12.36 -9.68
C TYR A 185 0.92 -12.55 -8.19
N TRP A 186 1.38 -11.51 -7.49
CA TRP A 186 1.63 -11.56 -6.04
C TRP A 186 0.33 -11.67 -5.24
N LYS A 187 -0.72 -10.95 -5.62
CA LYS A 187 -2.06 -11.06 -5.04
C LYS A 187 -2.62 -12.48 -5.15
N ASN A 188 -2.52 -13.11 -6.32
CA ASN A 188 -2.92 -14.50 -6.53
C ASN A 188 -2.08 -15.49 -5.69
N LYS A 189 -0.78 -15.24 -5.52
CA LYS A 189 0.07 -16.01 -4.57
C LYS A 189 -0.38 -15.85 -3.13
N TYR A 190 -0.63 -14.63 -2.65
CA TYR A 190 -1.07 -14.39 -1.28
C TYR A 190 -2.49 -14.94 -1.02
N GLU A 191 -3.39 -14.88 -2.00
CA GLU A 191 -4.73 -15.45 -1.89
C GLU A 191 -4.71 -16.99 -1.84
N SER A 192 -3.89 -17.65 -2.68
CA SER A 192 -3.72 -19.11 -2.63
C SER A 192 -3.03 -19.56 -1.33
N LEU A 193 -2.04 -18.81 -0.85
CA LEU A 193 -1.40 -19.04 0.45
C LEU A 193 -2.39 -18.86 1.62
N ALA A 194 -3.24 -17.83 1.59
CA ALA A 194 -4.27 -17.60 2.60
C ALA A 194 -5.33 -18.72 2.61
N LYS A 195 -5.72 -19.23 1.43
CA LYS A 195 -6.60 -20.41 1.31
C LYS A 195 -5.95 -21.64 1.94
N LEU A 196 -4.66 -21.90 1.66
CA LEU A 196 -3.92 -23.02 2.24
C LEU A 196 -3.81 -22.92 3.77
N TYR A 197 -3.50 -21.73 4.33
CA TYR A 197 -3.49 -21.52 5.78
C TYR A 197 -4.88 -21.72 6.41
N SER A 198 -5.95 -21.32 5.72
CA SER A 198 -7.33 -21.53 6.19
C SER A 198 -7.70 -23.02 6.22
N GLN A 199 -7.34 -23.77 5.17
CA GLN A 199 -7.50 -25.23 5.09
C GLN A 199 -6.73 -25.94 6.21
N LEU A 200 -5.43 -25.67 6.32
CA LEU A 200 -4.56 -26.29 7.35
C LEU A 200 -5.05 -25.96 8.77
N ARG A 201 -5.56 -24.75 9.02
CA ARG A 201 -6.19 -24.38 10.29
C ARG A 201 -7.46 -25.19 10.57
N ALA A 202 -8.30 -25.41 9.57
CA ALA A 202 -9.50 -26.24 9.70
C ALA A 202 -9.16 -27.71 9.98
N GLU A 203 -8.17 -28.26 9.27
CA GLU A 203 -7.66 -29.62 9.50
C GLU A 203 -7.08 -29.80 10.90
N HIS A 204 -6.26 -28.85 11.39
CA HIS A 204 -5.76 -28.88 12.77
C HIS A 204 -6.88 -28.83 13.81
N LEU A 205 -7.94 -28.05 13.60
CA LEU A 205 -9.08 -27.97 14.52
C LEU A 205 -9.91 -29.26 14.54
N ASP A 206 -10.14 -29.87 13.38
CA ASP A 206 -10.82 -31.17 13.27
C ASP A 206 -9.97 -32.31 13.87
N LEU A 207 -8.66 -32.33 13.62
CA LEU A 207 -7.72 -33.26 14.27
C LEU A 207 -7.72 -33.11 15.80
N LEU A 208 -7.82 -31.89 16.32
CA LEU A 208 -7.91 -31.61 17.76
C LEU A 208 -9.27 -32.05 18.33
N ALA A 209 -10.37 -31.85 17.60
CA ALA A 209 -11.68 -32.37 17.98
C ALA A 209 -11.71 -33.92 17.99
N LYS A 210 -11.09 -34.55 16.99
CA LYS A 210 -10.92 -36.00 16.89
C LYS A 210 -10.05 -36.55 18.02
N SER A 211 -8.90 -35.95 18.32
CA SER A 211 -8.01 -36.40 19.40
C SER A 211 -8.68 -36.28 20.77
N LYS A 212 -9.39 -35.17 21.05
CA LYS A 212 -10.20 -35.01 22.27
C LYS A 212 -11.29 -36.09 22.39
N LYS A 213 -11.98 -36.41 21.29
CA LYS A 213 -13.02 -37.46 21.25
C LYS A 213 -12.44 -38.87 21.44
N ILE A 214 -11.23 -39.13 20.94
CA ILE A 214 -10.49 -40.37 21.18
C ILE A 214 -10.04 -40.46 22.64
N GLN A 215 -9.51 -39.37 23.22
CA GLN A 215 -9.11 -39.29 24.62
C GLN A 215 -10.28 -39.54 25.59
N GLN A 216 -11.45 -38.95 25.31
CA GLN A 216 -12.69 -39.21 26.07
C GLN A 216 -13.13 -40.68 25.99
N LYS A 217 -13.05 -41.30 24.79
CA LYS A 217 -13.32 -42.73 24.64
C LYS A 217 -12.32 -43.60 25.38
N ALA A 218 -11.04 -43.25 25.36
CA ALA A 218 -9.99 -43.98 26.06
C ALA A 218 -10.20 -43.94 27.59
N ALA A 219 -10.51 -42.77 28.15
CA ALA A 219 -10.85 -42.64 29.57
C ALA A 219 -12.10 -43.46 29.94
N SER A 220 -13.18 -43.38 29.15
CA SER A 220 -14.40 -44.16 29.39
C SER A 220 -14.18 -45.68 29.28
N ALA A 221 -13.33 -46.12 28.35
CA ALA A 221 -12.95 -47.52 28.22
C ALA A 221 -12.07 -47.99 29.41
N GLN A 222 -11.15 -47.14 29.87
CA GLN A 222 -10.30 -47.40 31.03
C GLN A 222 -11.15 -47.57 32.31
N GLU A 223 -12.10 -46.68 32.58
CA GLU A 223 -13.04 -46.85 33.69
C GLU A 223 -13.86 -48.16 33.58
N ALA A 224 -14.24 -48.56 32.36
CA ALA A 224 -14.98 -49.80 32.14
C ALA A 224 -14.12 -51.05 32.42
N VAL A 225 -12.82 -51.00 32.08
CA VAL A 225 -11.85 -52.04 32.44
C VAL A 225 -11.66 -52.08 33.96
N GLU A 226 -11.45 -50.95 34.63
CA GLU A 226 -11.27 -50.88 36.08
C GLU A 226 -12.50 -51.38 36.85
N ARG A 227 -13.71 -51.04 36.40
CA ARG A 227 -14.97 -51.61 36.91
C ARG A 227 -15.03 -53.12 36.69
N ARG A 228 -14.66 -53.62 35.50
CA ARG A 228 -14.62 -55.07 35.21
C ARG A 228 -13.64 -55.80 36.13
N GLU A 229 -12.42 -55.30 36.27
CA GLU A 229 -11.41 -55.90 37.13
C GLU A 229 -11.82 -55.87 38.61
N ARG A 230 -12.49 -54.81 39.07
CA ARG A 230 -13.05 -54.76 40.42
C ARG A 230 -14.08 -55.86 40.64
N MET A 231 -15.07 -55.98 39.74
CA MET A 231 -16.04 -57.07 39.78
C MET A 231 -15.37 -58.46 39.69
N GLU A 232 -14.31 -58.59 38.90
CA GLU A 232 -13.53 -59.83 38.76
C GLU A 232 -12.80 -60.20 40.05
N ARG A 233 -12.23 -59.22 40.77
CA ARG A 233 -11.64 -59.38 42.11
C ARG A 233 -12.70 -59.77 43.15
N GLU A 234 -13.84 -59.07 43.17
CA GLU A 234 -14.96 -59.34 44.09
C GLU A 234 -15.59 -60.73 43.85
N MET A 235 -15.70 -61.18 42.59
CA MET A 235 -16.14 -62.54 42.25
C MET A 235 -15.10 -63.60 42.62
N LYS A 236 -13.79 -63.32 42.45
CA LYS A 236 -12.72 -64.22 42.92
C LYS A 236 -12.73 -64.37 44.44
N ALA A 237 -12.94 -63.28 45.19
CA ALA A 237 -13.10 -63.33 46.65
C ALA A 237 -14.30 -64.20 47.07
N LYS A 238 -15.49 -63.94 46.50
CA LYS A 238 -16.71 -64.74 46.77
C LYS A 238 -16.56 -66.21 46.40
N ASN A 239 -15.81 -66.53 45.34
CA ASN A 239 -15.51 -67.93 44.99
C ASN A 239 -14.59 -68.62 46.02
N VAL A 240 -13.68 -67.89 46.67
CA VAL A 240 -12.87 -68.42 47.79
C VAL A 240 -13.74 -68.59 49.04
N GLU A 241 -14.55 -67.60 49.40
CA GLU A 241 -15.52 -67.67 50.51
C GLU A 241 -16.47 -68.89 50.35
N LEU A 242 -17.02 -69.09 49.16
CA LEU A 242 -17.86 -70.25 48.84
C LEU A 242 -17.09 -71.57 48.92
N ALA A 243 -15.81 -71.60 48.51
CA ALA A 243 -14.97 -72.79 48.63
C ALA A 243 -14.64 -73.13 50.09
N ASP A 244 -14.48 -72.13 50.97
CA ASP A 244 -14.28 -72.35 52.41
C ASP A 244 -15.58 -72.77 53.12
N LEU A 245 -16.72 -72.14 52.81
CA LEU A 245 -18.04 -72.59 53.26
C LEU A 245 -18.36 -74.03 52.81
N ILE A 246 -17.89 -74.45 51.62
CA ILE A 246 -17.97 -75.84 51.16
C ILE A 246 -17.14 -76.78 52.05
N LYS A 247 -15.89 -76.40 52.40
CA LYS A 247 -15.04 -77.18 53.31
C LYS A 247 -15.66 -77.29 54.70
N GLU A 248 -16.23 -76.22 55.24
CA GLU A 248 -16.89 -76.21 56.55
C GLU A 248 -18.15 -77.08 56.55
N ARG A 249 -19.01 -76.93 55.55
CA ARG A 249 -20.18 -77.79 55.32
C ARG A 249 -19.79 -79.26 55.28
N ASP A 250 -18.72 -79.62 54.57
CA ASP A 250 -18.33 -81.01 54.39
C ASP A 250 -17.56 -81.58 55.60
N ARG A 251 -16.84 -80.75 56.37
CA ARG A 251 -16.39 -81.11 57.74
C ARG A 251 -17.58 -81.43 58.64
N ALA A 252 -18.57 -80.53 58.70
CA ALA A 252 -19.77 -80.71 59.53
C ALA A 252 -20.59 -81.96 59.14
N LYS A 253 -20.64 -82.32 57.84
CA LYS A 253 -21.22 -83.61 57.39
C LYS A 253 -20.42 -84.81 57.88
N LEU A 254 -19.08 -84.78 57.80
CA LEU A 254 -18.23 -85.87 58.27
C LEU A 254 -18.33 -86.05 59.79
N GLU A 255 -18.44 -84.96 60.54
CA GLU A 255 -18.72 -84.98 61.98
C GLU A 255 -20.12 -85.53 62.27
N LEU A 256 -21.16 -85.10 61.54
CA LEU A 256 -22.52 -85.61 61.64
C LEU A 256 -22.58 -87.13 61.39
N GLU A 257 -21.94 -87.64 60.33
CA GLU A 257 -21.91 -89.07 60.04
C GLU A 257 -21.05 -89.85 61.04
N ARG A 258 -19.96 -89.27 61.57
CA ARG A 258 -19.18 -89.86 62.67
C ARG A 258 -20.00 -89.97 63.97
N VAL A 259 -20.79 -88.95 64.30
CA VAL A 259 -21.71 -88.98 65.44
C VAL A 259 -22.82 -90.01 65.21
N LYS A 260 -23.48 -90.00 64.03
CA LYS A 260 -24.52 -90.99 63.68
C LYS A 260 -24.00 -92.43 63.74
N THR A 261 -22.83 -92.71 63.18
CA THR A 261 -22.24 -94.07 63.19
C THR A 261 -21.81 -94.48 64.60
N GLY A 262 -21.26 -93.55 65.39
CA GLY A 262 -21.01 -93.77 66.82
C GLY A 262 -22.29 -94.09 67.60
N SER A 263 -23.35 -93.31 67.42
CA SER A 263 -24.66 -93.54 68.05
C SER A 263 -25.33 -94.83 67.58
N LYS A 264 -25.16 -95.23 66.31
CA LYS A 264 -25.60 -96.54 65.81
C LYS A 264 -24.86 -97.69 66.49
N GLY A 265 -23.53 -97.64 66.55
CA GLY A 265 -22.74 -98.67 67.24
C GLY A 265 -23.04 -98.74 68.75
N GLN A 266 -23.30 -97.59 69.38
CA GLN A 266 -23.81 -97.55 70.76
C GLN A 266 -25.21 -98.16 70.89
N PHE A 267 -26.11 -97.87 69.96
CA PHE A 267 -27.47 -98.43 69.93
C PHE A 267 -27.47 -99.94 69.69
N GLU A 268 -26.70 -100.43 68.72
CA GLU A 268 -26.50 -101.86 68.43
C GLU A 268 -25.87 -102.58 69.63
N SER A 269 -24.89 -101.97 70.30
CA SER A 269 -24.30 -102.50 71.55
C SER A 269 -25.31 -102.55 72.70
N LEU A 270 -26.14 -101.52 72.86
CA LEU A 270 -27.23 -101.49 73.85
C LEU A 270 -28.34 -102.50 73.52
N GLN A 271 -28.64 -102.74 72.24
CA GLN A 271 -29.56 -103.79 71.81
C GLN A 271 -28.98 -105.18 72.10
N LEU A 272 -27.72 -105.46 71.77
CA LEU A 272 -27.06 -106.72 72.09
C LEU A 272 -27.01 -106.96 73.61
N ALA A 273 -26.69 -105.94 74.41
CA ALA A 273 -26.70 -106.03 75.87
C ALA A 273 -28.11 -106.25 76.44
N LYS A 274 -29.15 -105.61 75.86
CA LYS A 274 -30.55 -105.85 76.19
C LYS A 274 -30.96 -107.29 75.85
N ASP A 275 -30.64 -107.78 74.66
CA ASP A 275 -31.03 -109.10 74.19
C ASP A 275 -30.27 -110.21 74.93
N GLU A 276 -29.02 -109.98 75.34
CA GLU A 276 -28.30 -110.80 76.32
C GLU A 276 -29.00 -110.83 77.68
N LEU A 277 -29.48 -109.69 78.17
CA LEU A 277 -30.22 -109.61 79.44
C LEU A 277 -31.58 -110.32 79.34
N GLU A 278 -32.27 -110.21 78.21
CA GLU A 278 -33.51 -110.96 77.94
C GLU A 278 -33.26 -112.46 77.82
N GLN A 279 -32.14 -112.90 77.23
CA GLN A 279 -31.76 -114.32 77.23
C GLN A 279 -31.39 -114.82 78.64
N LYS A 280 -30.69 -114.01 79.44
CA LYS A 280 -30.38 -114.32 80.85
C LYS A 280 -31.65 -114.37 81.71
N LEU A 281 -32.61 -113.48 81.45
CA LEU A 281 -33.92 -113.49 82.10
C LEU A 281 -34.75 -114.70 81.67
N ALA A 282 -34.88 -115.00 80.38
CA ALA A 282 -35.61 -116.17 79.88
C ALA A 282 -34.98 -117.52 80.29
N THR A 283 -33.66 -117.57 80.52
CA THR A 283 -33.00 -118.76 81.10
C THR A 283 -33.20 -118.85 82.61
N LEU A 284 -33.26 -117.72 83.33
CA LEU A 284 -33.68 -117.70 84.73
C LEU A 284 -35.16 -118.09 84.88
N GLU A 285 -36.06 -117.62 84.03
CA GLU A 285 -37.47 -118.03 84.01
C GLU A 285 -37.63 -119.51 83.69
N ARG A 286 -36.85 -120.08 82.76
CA ARG A 286 -36.80 -121.52 82.50
C ARG A 286 -36.24 -122.31 83.69
N ALA A 287 -35.22 -121.81 84.38
CA ALA A 287 -34.69 -122.44 85.59
C ALA A 287 -35.68 -122.36 86.75
N GLN A 288 -36.35 -121.23 86.96
CA GLN A 288 -37.38 -121.05 87.99
C GLN A 288 -38.61 -121.89 87.71
N SER A 289 -39.10 -121.93 86.46
CA SER A 289 -40.25 -122.77 86.09
C SER A 289 -39.93 -124.27 86.13
N ALA A 290 -38.71 -124.68 85.78
CA ALA A 290 -38.22 -126.04 86.02
C ALA A 290 -38.14 -126.38 87.51
N ASN A 291 -37.59 -125.49 88.35
CA ASN A 291 -37.53 -125.66 89.80
C ASN A 291 -38.93 -125.71 90.44
N LEU A 292 -39.84 -124.83 90.03
CA LEU A 292 -41.24 -124.86 90.45
C LEU A 292 -41.92 -126.16 90.03
N THR A 293 -41.68 -126.64 88.80
CA THR A 293 -42.21 -127.93 88.32
C THR A 293 -41.64 -129.10 89.12
N ALA A 294 -40.35 -129.07 89.50
CA ALA A 294 -39.73 -130.07 90.35
C ALA A 294 -40.34 -130.07 91.76
N VAL A 295 -40.56 -128.89 92.35
CA VAL A 295 -41.23 -128.73 93.67
C VAL A 295 -42.70 -129.17 93.60
N PHE A 296 -43.44 -128.81 92.55
CA PHE A 296 -44.81 -129.31 92.33
C PHE A 296 -44.86 -130.82 92.16
N ASN A 297 -43.89 -131.43 91.47
CA ASN A 297 -43.79 -132.88 91.33
C ASN A 297 -43.39 -133.55 92.66
N GLN A 298 -42.51 -132.95 93.46
CA GLN A 298 -42.20 -133.43 94.82
C GLN A 298 -43.45 -133.40 95.70
N HIS A 299 -44.16 -132.26 95.78
CA HIS A 299 -45.40 -132.16 96.54
C HIS A 299 -46.53 -133.06 95.98
N LYS A 300 -46.60 -133.29 94.66
CA LYS A 300 -47.53 -134.28 94.08
C LYS A 300 -47.19 -135.69 94.53
N ASN A 301 -45.91 -136.07 94.52
CA ASN A 301 -45.46 -137.38 95.00
C ASN A 301 -45.70 -137.54 96.51
N GLU A 302 -45.53 -136.48 97.31
CA GLU A 302 -45.88 -136.46 98.74
C GLU A 302 -47.39 -136.64 98.96
N VAL A 303 -48.23 -135.95 98.17
CA VAL A 303 -49.69 -136.11 98.20
C VAL A 303 -50.11 -137.53 97.78
N GLU A 304 -49.51 -138.11 96.73
CA GLU A 304 -49.77 -139.50 96.34
C GLU A 304 -49.31 -140.50 97.42
N GLN A 305 -48.18 -140.26 98.09
CA GLN A 305 -47.72 -141.06 99.24
C GLN A 305 -48.58 -140.91 100.50
N LEU A 306 -49.31 -139.79 100.64
CA LEU A 306 -50.31 -139.59 101.70
C LEU A 306 -51.65 -140.25 101.33
N GLN A 307 -52.04 -140.21 100.05
CA GLN A 307 -53.23 -140.92 99.54
C GLN A 307 -53.07 -142.44 99.59
N GLN A 308 -51.84 -142.98 99.45
CA GLN A 308 -51.54 -144.41 99.66
C GLN A 308 -51.48 -144.84 101.14
N LYS A 309 -51.79 -143.94 102.09
CA LYS A 309 -51.81 -144.21 103.54
C LYS A 309 -53.21 -144.00 104.15
N LEU A 310 -54.24 -144.09 103.32
CA LEU A 310 -55.67 -143.93 103.63
C LEU A 310 -56.48 -145.12 103.10
#